data_AF-A0A0F2NYQ2-F1
#
_entry.id   AF-A0A0F2NYQ2-F1
#
_cell.length_a   1.000
_cell.length_b   1.000
_cell.length_c   1.000
_cell.angle_alpha   90.00
_cell.angle_beta   90.00
_cell.angle_gamma   90.00
#
_symmetry.space_group_name_H-M   'P 1'
#
loop_
_entity.id
_entity.type
_entity.pdbx_description
1 polymer ?
#
loop_
_entity_poly.entity_id
_entity_poly.type
_entity_poly.pdbx_seq_one_letter_code
_entity_poly.pdbx_strand_id
1 'polypeptide(L)'
;MLKFSYHLFFPLILLINTSVFTQTSEEKINNLTEEINQLDQQKEQLYQKLETYKLTKLREDLYKYGLPKANDNEEIIHHAAMSLVYSEPHEQAKWVAHIILPDIINGKTGRTNDFREDSLVKTGSATEIDYFLKTKKEDGNYEYDGFGYDRGHLAPSADFRWSKKALSESYFYSNMSPQLAEFNREKWGELEDILRGYIYNNPTTQLYVVTGPLLNDTLPKIERSVNKVSIPAYYYKVVMDLTNQKAIGFIMPNQKINYPLNNYAVSIDEVETATGIDFFYQVEDEQENALESQKNITDWLPEKQKNDVQPLYQPDLPKGVYNTIQAKRLMGSNRKVTIAGTVVSSKETRNGHLFLNLDINYPNHIFTIAIWKQNILNFSYNPHDMLLHQTIYVTGKIADFDGIPTMILDNEKAIEIQAKEKYKLVIGDED
;
A
#
# COMPACT_ATOMS: atom_id res chain seq x y z
N MET A 1 -109.47 16.47 35.46
CA MET A 1 -110.20 15.40 34.74
C MET A 1 -109.19 14.50 34.04
N LEU A 2 -109.31 13.19 34.28
CA LEU A 2 -108.50 12.11 33.74
C LEU A 2 -108.41 12.10 32.19
N LYS A 3 -107.30 11.62 31.64
CA LYS A 3 -107.21 10.27 31.03
C LYS A 3 -105.77 9.91 30.64
N PHE A 4 -105.33 8.76 31.16
CA PHE A 4 -104.20 7.96 30.68
C PHE A 4 -104.48 7.41 29.28
N SER A 5 -103.43 7.23 28.47
CA SER A 5 -103.34 6.09 27.55
C SER A 5 -101.87 5.68 27.37
N TYR A 6 -101.59 4.44 27.70
CA TYR A 6 -100.30 3.76 27.53
C TYR A 6 -100.11 3.37 26.08
N HIS A 7 -98.91 3.50 25.50
CA HIS A 7 -98.43 2.59 24.46
C HIS A 7 -96.91 2.37 24.48
N LEU A 8 -96.58 1.09 24.67
CA LEU A 8 -95.45 0.29 24.19
C LEU A 8 -94.02 0.88 24.26
N PHE A 9 -93.26 0.35 25.21
CA PHE A 9 -91.80 0.28 25.19
C PHE A 9 -91.34 -0.72 24.12
N PHE A 10 -90.60 -0.27 23.11
CA PHE A 10 -89.78 -1.10 22.22
C PHE A 10 -88.32 -0.84 22.58
N PRO A 11 -87.50 -1.85 22.94
CA PRO A 11 -86.07 -1.62 23.11
C PRO A 11 -85.44 -1.58 21.71
N LEU A 12 -84.97 -0.40 21.31
CA LEU A 12 -84.10 -0.26 20.14
C LEU A 12 -82.73 -0.84 20.50
N ILE A 13 -82.49 -2.10 20.14
CA ILE A 13 -81.16 -2.70 20.19
C ILE A 13 -80.32 -2.03 19.10
N LEU A 14 -79.44 -1.11 19.51
CA LEU A 14 -78.43 -0.53 18.64
C LEU A 14 -77.35 -1.60 18.40
N LEU A 15 -77.48 -2.36 17.31
CA LEU A 15 -76.43 -3.23 16.80
C LEU A 15 -75.29 -2.33 16.27
N ILE A 16 -74.27 -2.12 17.11
CA ILE A 16 -72.99 -1.56 16.67
C ILE A 16 -72.30 -2.64 15.84
N ASN A 17 -72.46 -2.58 14.52
CA ASN A 17 -71.61 -3.31 13.59
C ASN A 17 -70.20 -2.74 13.70
N THR A 18 -69.38 -3.31 14.59
CA THR A 18 -67.93 -3.15 14.52
C THR A 18 -67.43 -4.04 13.39
N SER A 19 -67.39 -3.49 12.17
CA SER A 19 -66.63 -4.09 11.08
C SER A 19 -65.15 -3.98 11.43
N VAL A 20 -64.62 -5.00 12.12
CA VAL A 20 -63.18 -5.20 12.25
C VAL A 20 -62.69 -5.58 10.85
N PHE A 21 -62.26 -4.60 10.06
CA PHE A 21 -61.51 -4.87 8.84
C PHE A 21 -60.21 -5.54 9.24
N THR A 22 -60.16 -6.87 9.15
CA THR A 22 -58.92 -7.62 9.27
C THR A 22 -58.04 -7.26 8.08
N GLN A 23 -56.97 -6.51 8.34
CA GLN A 23 -55.98 -6.15 7.33
C GLN A 23 -55.52 -7.42 6.59
N THR A 24 -55.56 -7.38 5.27
CA THR A 24 -55.17 -8.54 4.45
C THR A 24 -53.68 -8.82 4.61
N SER A 25 -53.24 -10.05 4.36
CA SER A 25 -51.81 -10.37 4.35
C SER A 25 -51.04 -9.51 3.35
N GLU A 26 -51.67 -9.15 2.23
CA GLU A 26 -51.09 -8.26 1.20
C GLU A 26 -50.90 -6.83 1.74
N GLU A 27 -51.89 -6.26 2.41
CA GLU A 27 -51.76 -4.94 3.06
C GLU A 27 -50.68 -4.96 4.16
N LYS A 28 -50.54 -6.05 4.91
CA LYS A 28 -49.46 -6.19 5.91
C LYS A 28 -48.09 -6.26 5.25
N ILE A 29 -47.95 -7.00 4.14
CA ILE A 29 -46.71 -7.06 3.36
C ILE A 29 -46.36 -5.69 2.80
N ASN A 30 -47.34 -4.97 2.23
CA ASN A 30 -47.13 -3.64 1.67
C ASN A 30 -46.70 -2.64 2.75
N ASN A 31 -47.37 -2.63 3.90
CA ASN A 31 -47.00 -1.75 5.01
C ASN A 31 -45.57 -2.04 5.53
N LEU A 32 -45.21 -3.31 5.74
CA LEU A 32 -43.86 -3.69 6.16
C LEU A 32 -42.81 -3.32 5.09
N THR A 33 -43.15 -3.45 3.81
CA THR A 33 -42.26 -3.05 2.71
C THR A 33 -42.03 -1.54 2.70
N GLU A 34 -43.08 -0.74 2.94
CA GLU A 34 -42.96 0.71 3.06
C GLU A 34 -42.12 1.11 4.28
N GLU A 35 -42.33 0.46 5.42
CA GLU A 35 -41.53 0.68 6.63
C GLU A 35 -40.04 0.34 6.40
N ILE A 36 -39.75 -0.79 5.74
CA ILE A 36 -38.39 -1.16 5.35
C ILE A 36 -37.77 -0.08 4.46
N ASN A 37 -38.49 0.38 3.44
CA ASN A 37 -37.99 1.42 2.53
C ASN A 37 -37.70 2.74 3.28
N GLN A 38 -38.57 3.14 4.23
CA GLN A 38 -38.35 4.33 5.05
C GLN A 38 -37.13 4.17 5.97
N LEU A 39 -36.96 3.02 6.60
CA LEU A 39 -35.79 2.71 7.44
C LEU A 39 -34.50 2.69 6.62
N ASP A 40 -34.53 2.14 5.41
CA ASP A 40 -33.38 2.15 4.51
C ASP A 40 -32.99 3.58 4.09
N GLN A 41 -33.96 4.44 3.78
CA GLN A 41 -33.69 5.86 3.51
C GLN A 41 -33.10 6.58 4.72
N GLN A 42 -33.62 6.35 5.92
CA GLN A 42 -33.07 6.92 7.15
C GLN A 42 -31.64 6.43 7.41
N LYS A 43 -31.39 5.15 7.19
CA LYS A 43 -30.06 4.53 7.32
C LYS A 43 -29.06 5.15 6.34
N GLU A 44 -29.45 5.35 5.08
CA GLU A 44 -28.62 6.04 4.09
C GLU A 44 -28.28 7.48 4.50
N GLN A 45 -29.27 8.25 4.99
CA GLN A 45 -29.03 9.60 5.49
C GLN A 45 -28.07 9.62 6.69
N LEU A 46 -28.19 8.66 7.61
CA LEU A 46 -27.26 8.52 8.73
C LEU A 46 -25.85 8.18 8.26
N TYR A 47 -25.69 7.30 7.27
CA TYR A 47 -24.37 7.00 6.69
C TYR A 47 -23.74 8.22 6.01
N GLN A 48 -24.51 9.03 5.28
CA GLN A 48 -24.00 10.27 4.67
C GLN A 48 -23.53 11.28 5.72
N LYS A 49 -24.29 11.43 6.82
CA LYS A 49 -23.89 12.27 7.95
C LYS A 49 -22.62 11.73 8.63
N LEU A 50 -22.55 10.42 8.84
CA LEU A 50 -21.37 9.76 9.41
C LEU A 50 -20.13 9.98 8.53
N GLU A 51 -20.24 9.79 7.21
CA GLU A 51 -19.15 10.05 6.27
C GLU A 51 -18.69 11.51 6.32
N THR A 52 -19.63 12.46 6.39
CA THR A 52 -19.31 13.89 6.54
C THR A 52 -18.50 14.17 7.81
N TYR A 53 -18.91 13.62 8.95
CA TYR A 53 -18.17 13.79 10.20
C TYR A 53 -16.81 13.10 10.17
N LYS A 54 -16.69 11.93 9.55
CA LYS A 54 -15.40 11.24 9.36
C LYS A 54 -14.43 12.07 8.53
N LEU A 55 -14.87 12.62 7.41
CA LEU A 55 -14.03 13.49 6.57
C LEU A 55 -13.64 14.79 7.28
N THR A 56 -14.51 15.35 8.12
CA THR A 56 -14.15 16.50 8.97
C THR A 56 -13.10 16.12 10.01
N LYS A 57 -13.30 15.03 10.75
CA LYS A 57 -12.32 14.54 11.74
C LYS A 57 -10.96 14.20 11.11
N LEU A 58 -10.97 13.56 9.94
CA LEU A 58 -9.75 13.27 9.18
C LEU A 58 -8.98 14.55 8.85
N ARG A 59 -9.68 15.59 8.37
CA ARG A 59 -9.04 16.88 8.08
C ARG A 59 -8.48 17.52 9.34
N GLU A 60 -9.23 17.53 10.45
CA GLU A 60 -8.75 18.01 11.75
C GLU A 60 -7.46 17.30 12.18
N ASP A 61 -7.40 15.97 12.01
CA ASP A 61 -6.20 15.18 12.32
C ASP A 61 -5.03 15.46 11.38
N LEU A 62 -5.30 15.62 10.08
CA LEU A 62 -4.28 16.04 9.12
C LEU A 62 -3.69 17.39 9.52
N TYR A 63 -4.54 18.38 9.79
CA TYR A 63 -4.07 19.70 10.22
C TYR A 63 -3.19 19.60 11.44
N LYS A 64 -3.64 18.84 12.46
CA LYS A 64 -2.99 18.77 13.75
C LYS A 64 -1.68 17.98 13.75
N TYR A 65 -1.51 17.01 12.84
CA TYR A 65 -0.42 16.05 12.95
C TYR A 65 0.21 15.61 11.63
N GLY A 66 -0.45 15.80 10.49
CA GLY A 66 -0.10 15.14 9.23
C GLY A 66 0.38 16.05 8.10
N LEU A 67 0.22 17.37 8.24
CA LEU A 67 0.66 18.31 7.20
C LEU A 67 2.15 18.63 7.36
N PRO A 68 2.92 18.61 6.26
CA PRO A 68 4.23 19.25 6.23
C PRO A 68 4.11 20.75 6.44
N LYS A 69 5.20 21.37 6.89
CA LYS A 69 5.30 22.82 6.99
C LYS A 69 5.36 23.44 5.60
N ALA A 70 4.38 24.28 5.28
CA ALA A 70 4.37 25.04 4.05
C ALA A 70 5.27 26.28 4.16
N ASN A 71 5.94 26.61 3.05
CA ASN A 71 6.66 27.88 2.93
C ASN A 71 5.67 29.05 2.75
N ASP A 72 6.10 30.28 3.02
CA ASP A 72 5.27 31.50 2.94
C ASP A 72 4.62 31.73 1.56
N ASN A 73 5.20 31.18 0.49
CA ASN A 73 4.73 31.28 -0.89
C ASN A 73 3.96 30.04 -1.38
N GLU A 74 3.74 29.04 -0.51
CA GLU A 74 3.03 27.82 -0.84
C GLU A 74 1.57 27.88 -0.37
N GLU A 75 0.64 27.52 -1.26
CA GLU A 75 -0.77 27.33 -0.90
C GLU A 75 -1.02 25.85 -0.64
N ILE A 76 -1.47 25.50 0.57
CA ILE A 76 -1.98 24.15 0.85
C ILE A 76 -3.41 24.07 0.32
N ILE A 77 -3.62 23.15 -0.62
CA ILE A 77 -4.91 22.85 -1.21
C ILE A 77 -5.51 21.67 -0.44
N HIS A 78 -6.76 21.84 0.02
CA HIS A 78 -7.44 20.86 0.85
C HIS A 78 -8.61 20.20 0.12
N HIS A 79 -8.55 18.87 0.03
CA HIS A 79 -9.64 18.01 -0.45
C HIS A 79 -10.33 17.34 0.74
N ALA A 80 -11.22 16.39 0.48
CA ALA A 80 -12.00 15.73 1.52
C ALA A 80 -11.16 14.83 2.43
N ALA A 81 -10.18 14.12 1.88
CA ALA A 81 -9.36 13.14 2.60
C ALA A 81 -7.84 13.25 2.35
N MET A 82 -7.41 14.25 1.58
CA MET A 82 -6.01 14.54 1.32
C MET A 82 -5.80 16.05 1.23
N SER A 83 -4.56 16.49 1.39
CA SER A 83 -4.14 17.88 1.15
C SER A 83 -2.83 17.86 0.38
N LEU A 84 -2.55 18.90 -0.39
CA LEU A 84 -1.35 18.96 -1.23
C LEU A 84 -0.82 20.37 -1.38
N VAL A 85 0.45 20.49 -1.72
CA VAL A 85 1.03 21.71 -2.29
C VAL A 85 1.36 21.42 -3.74
N TYR A 86 0.79 22.21 -4.66
CA TYR A 86 1.00 22.05 -6.09
C TYR A 86 2.21 22.86 -6.57
N SER A 87 3.03 22.28 -7.44
CA SER A 87 4.21 22.92 -8.00
C SER A 87 3.99 23.26 -9.47
N GLU A 88 3.66 24.51 -9.76
CA GLU A 88 3.48 25.02 -11.13
C GLU A 88 4.70 24.75 -12.03
N PRO A 89 5.97 24.98 -11.60
CA PRO A 89 7.13 24.72 -12.46
C PRO A 89 7.26 23.26 -12.93
N HIS A 90 6.64 22.33 -12.18
CA HIS A 90 6.72 20.88 -12.38
C HIS A 90 5.41 20.23 -12.80
N GLU A 91 4.30 20.96 -12.78
CA GLU A 91 2.92 20.54 -13.10
C GLU A 91 2.50 19.27 -12.35
N GLN A 92 2.89 19.16 -11.09
CA GLN A 92 2.52 18.08 -10.17
C GLN A 92 2.63 18.54 -8.72
N ALA A 93 2.07 17.80 -7.77
CA ALA A 93 2.25 18.12 -6.35
C ALA A 93 3.72 17.99 -5.92
N LYS A 94 4.18 18.95 -5.11
CA LYS A 94 5.43 18.84 -4.33
C LYS A 94 5.28 17.73 -3.30
N TRP A 95 4.12 17.67 -2.65
CA TRP A 95 3.72 16.62 -1.73
C TRP A 95 2.21 16.51 -1.66
N VAL A 96 1.73 15.31 -1.32
CA VAL A 96 0.35 15.02 -0.95
C VAL A 96 0.35 14.33 0.41
N ALA A 97 -0.42 14.86 1.35
CA ALA A 97 -0.62 14.33 2.70
C ALA A 97 -2.02 13.72 2.83
N HIS A 98 -2.11 12.51 3.38
CA HIS A 98 -3.38 11.83 3.66
C HIS A 98 -3.26 10.94 4.91
N ILE A 99 -4.39 10.40 5.36
CA ILE A 99 -4.45 9.44 6.47
C ILE A 99 -5.02 8.12 5.97
N ILE A 100 -4.31 7.02 6.25
CA ILE A 100 -4.85 5.67 6.09
C ILE A 100 -5.60 5.31 7.37
N LEU A 101 -6.93 5.32 7.30
CA LEU A 101 -7.82 5.00 8.43
C LEU A 101 -8.11 3.48 8.53
N PRO A 102 -8.42 2.95 9.74
CA PRO A 102 -8.97 1.60 9.92
C PRO A 102 -10.19 1.28 9.03
N ASP A 103 -10.93 2.30 8.61
CA ASP A 103 -12.05 2.18 7.69
C ASP A 103 -11.72 1.45 6.38
N ILE A 104 -10.46 1.46 5.92
CA ILE A 104 -10.04 0.69 4.74
C ILE A 104 -10.35 -0.81 4.88
N ILE A 105 -10.35 -1.35 6.10
CA ILE A 105 -10.61 -2.78 6.40
C ILE A 105 -12.00 -3.18 5.88
N ASN A 106 -12.97 -2.28 6.00
CA ASN A 106 -14.35 -2.48 5.57
C ASN A 106 -14.68 -1.73 4.27
N GLY A 107 -13.70 -1.09 3.64
CA GLY A 107 -13.85 -0.32 2.41
C GLY A 107 -14.14 -1.22 1.21
N LYS A 108 -15.30 -1.01 0.57
CA LYS A 108 -15.77 -1.84 -0.56
C LYS A 108 -15.88 -1.09 -1.87
N THR A 109 -15.66 0.23 -1.87
CA THR A 109 -15.81 1.03 -3.09
C THR A 109 -14.79 0.59 -4.13
N GLY A 110 -15.26 0.33 -5.35
CA GLY A 110 -14.42 -0.03 -6.50
C GLY A 110 -13.81 1.22 -7.15
N ARG A 111 -12.70 1.05 -7.87
CA ARG A 111 -12.03 2.13 -8.59
C ARG A 111 -12.99 2.82 -9.56
N THR A 112 -12.96 4.15 -9.57
CA THR A 112 -13.76 4.99 -10.47
C THR A 112 -13.03 5.27 -11.78
N ASN A 113 -11.70 5.44 -11.74
CA ASN A 113 -10.88 5.87 -12.88
C ASN A 113 -11.38 7.18 -13.53
N ASP A 114 -11.97 8.07 -12.74
CA ASP A 114 -12.57 9.35 -13.12
C ASP A 114 -11.54 10.49 -13.08
N PHE A 115 -10.44 10.30 -13.80
CA PHE A 115 -9.35 11.27 -13.89
C PHE A 115 -9.83 12.61 -14.43
N ARG A 116 -9.48 13.69 -13.74
CA ARG A 116 -9.93 15.05 -14.08
C ARG A 116 -9.02 16.13 -13.53
N GLU A 117 -9.14 17.31 -14.09
CA GLU A 117 -8.47 18.53 -13.61
C GLU A 117 -8.92 18.86 -12.19
N ASP A 118 -8.02 19.42 -11.40
CA ASP A 118 -8.29 19.87 -10.05
C ASP A 118 -8.70 21.33 -10.04
N SER A 119 -9.99 21.60 -9.89
CA SER A 119 -10.52 22.97 -9.85
C SER A 119 -10.09 23.76 -8.60
N LEU A 120 -9.49 23.11 -7.60
CA LEU A 120 -8.94 23.79 -6.44
C LEU A 120 -7.52 24.33 -6.67
N VAL A 121 -6.81 23.84 -7.69
CA VAL A 121 -5.57 24.47 -8.19
C VAL A 121 -5.96 25.66 -9.06
N LYS A 122 -6.00 26.86 -8.46
CA LYS A 122 -6.56 28.07 -9.10
C LYS A 122 -5.81 28.51 -10.37
N THR A 123 -4.53 28.16 -10.45
CA THR A 123 -3.61 28.39 -11.58
C THR A 123 -3.81 27.38 -12.72
N GLY A 124 -4.59 26.32 -12.48
CA GLY A 124 -4.75 25.18 -13.39
C GLY A 124 -3.84 24.03 -12.96
N SER A 125 -4.36 22.80 -13.03
CA SER A 125 -3.54 21.60 -12.86
C SER A 125 -3.18 21.00 -14.21
N ALA A 126 -2.27 20.03 -14.21
CA ALA A 126 -2.12 19.07 -15.29
C ALA A 126 -3.47 18.44 -15.68
N THR A 127 -3.52 17.95 -16.92
CA THR A 127 -4.75 17.52 -17.58
C THR A 127 -4.55 16.15 -18.26
N GLU A 128 -5.59 15.64 -18.93
CA GLU A 128 -5.54 14.36 -19.64
C GLU A 128 -4.39 14.30 -20.67
N ILE A 129 -4.26 15.37 -21.46
CA ILE A 129 -3.32 15.47 -22.57
C ILE A 129 -1.86 15.62 -22.12
N ASP A 130 -1.62 15.84 -20.83
CA ASP A 130 -0.27 15.83 -20.27
C ASP A 130 0.27 14.42 -20.06
N TYR A 131 -0.62 13.44 -19.85
CA TYR A 131 -0.24 12.06 -19.53
C TYR A 131 -0.51 11.09 -20.67
N PHE A 132 -1.54 11.32 -21.48
CA PHE A 132 -1.81 10.42 -22.59
C PHE A 132 -2.57 11.07 -23.74
N LEU A 133 -2.37 10.51 -24.92
CA LEU A 133 -3.30 10.71 -26.04
C LEU A 133 -4.27 9.54 -26.11
N LYS A 134 -5.53 9.87 -26.39
CA LYS A 134 -6.61 8.92 -26.55
C LYS A 134 -7.12 8.98 -27.99
N THR A 135 -6.90 7.91 -28.75
CA THR A 135 -7.33 7.84 -30.15
C THR A 135 -8.47 6.85 -30.28
N LYS A 136 -9.62 7.29 -30.80
CA LYS A 136 -10.75 6.38 -31.05
C LYS A 136 -10.44 5.53 -32.29
N LYS A 137 -10.44 4.21 -32.11
CA LYS A 137 -10.28 3.21 -33.18
C LYS A 137 -11.60 3.03 -33.94
N GLU A 138 -11.51 2.47 -35.15
CA GLU A 138 -12.66 2.21 -36.02
C GLU A 138 -13.69 1.25 -35.39
N ASP A 139 -13.24 0.34 -34.53
CA ASP A 139 -14.08 -0.60 -33.77
C ASP A 139 -14.82 0.05 -32.59
N GLY A 140 -14.62 1.35 -32.37
CA GLY A 140 -15.21 2.11 -31.26
C GLY A 140 -14.40 2.06 -29.96
N ASN A 141 -13.36 1.24 -29.86
CA ASN A 141 -12.45 1.22 -28.73
C ASN A 141 -11.49 2.41 -28.75
N TYR A 142 -10.78 2.64 -27.65
CA TYR A 142 -9.76 3.68 -27.57
C TYR A 142 -8.37 3.07 -27.46
N GLU A 143 -7.45 3.60 -28.25
CA GLU A 143 -6.01 3.47 -28.03
C GLU A 143 -5.55 4.51 -27.03
N TYR A 144 -4.67 4.11 -26.12
CA TYR A 144 -4.06 5.00 -25.15
C TYR A 144 -2.55 4.96 -25.34
N ASP A 145 -1.96 6.14 -25.51
CA ASP A 145 -0.52 6.32 -25.56
C ASP A 145 -0.10 7.18 -24.37
N GLY A 146 0.37 6.52 -23.30
CA GLY A 146 0.75 7.13 -22.03
C GLY A 146 2.14 7.77 -22.01
N PHE A 147 2.76 7.99 -23.18
CA PHE A 147 4.09 8.61 -23.29
C PHE A 147 5.23 7.86 -22.56
N GLY A 148 4.99 6.59 -22.21
CA GLY A 148 5.92 5.76 -21.43
C GLY A 148 5.68 5.76 -19.92
N TYR A 149 4.68 6.49 -19.42
CA TYR A 149 4.40 6.65 -17.99
C TYR A 149 2.97 6.28 -17.63
N ASP A 150 2.78 5.80 -16.41
CA ASP A 150 1.49 5.75 -15.74
C ASP A 150 1.16 7.11 -15.11
N ARG A 151 -0.15 7.35 -14.95
CA ARG A 151 -0.68 8.33 -14.00
C ARG A 151 -0.57 7.77 -12.58
N GLY A 152 0.63 7.84 -12.03
CA GLY A 152 0.94 7.33 -10.70
C GLY A 152 0.30 8.20 -9.63
N HIS A 153 -0.48 7.59 -8.73
CA HIS A 153 -1.08 8.33 -7.61
C HIS A 153 0.00 8.64 -6.56
N LEU A 154 -0.05 9.82 -5.94
CA LEU A 154 0.73 10.13 -4.75
C LEU A 154 -0.02 9.67 -3.49
N ALA A 155 -1.28 10.10 -3.33
CA ALA A 155 -2.25 9.51 -2.41
C ALA A 155 -3.05 8.39 -3.13
N PRO A 156 -2.83 7.10 -2.80
CA PRO A 156 -3.37 6.00 -3.59
C PRO A 156 -4.88 5.84 -3.43
N SER A 157 -5.60 5.61 -4.53
CA SER A 157 -7.06 5.42 -4.49
C SER A 157 -7.50 4.26 -3.56
N ALA A 158 -6.67 3.22 -3.41
CA ALA A 158 -6.97 2.10 -2.52
C ALA A 158 -7.09 2.49 -1.04
N ASP A 159 -6.44 3.58 -0.61
CA ASP A 159 -6.48 4.08 0.77
C ASP A 159 -7.82 4.77 1.09
N PHE A 160 -8.63 5.05 0.07
CA PHE A 160 -9.90 5.78 0.18
C PHE A 160 -11.15 4.94 -0.12
N ARG A 161 -11.04 3.61 -0.24
CA ARG A 161 -12.16 2.73 -0.62
C ARG A 161 -13.35 2.72 0.36
N TRP A 162 -13.21 3.36 1.51
CA TRP A 162 -14.25 3.57 2.50
C TRP A 162 -15.16 4.78 2.21
N SER A 163 -14.76 5.70 1.32
CA SER A 163 -15.55 6.88 0.94
C SER A 163 -15.54 7.07 -0.59
N LYS A 164 -16.73 7.19 -1.20
CA LYS A 164 -16.84 7.44 -2.65
C LYS A 164 -16.25 8.80 -3.02
N LYS A 165 -16.46 9.80 -2.16
CA LYS A 165 -15.95 11.16 -2.36
C LYS A 165 -14.43 11.18 -2.32
N ALA A 166 -13.83 10.68 -1.23
CA ALA A 166 -12.37 10.61 -1.09
C ALA A 166 -11.72 9.81 -2.23
N LEU A 167 -12.32 8.68 -2.60
CA LEU A 167 -11.86 7.86 -3.71
C LEU A 167 -11.87 8.64 -5.03
N SER A 168 -12.99 9.29 -5.37
CA SER A 168 -13.09 10.08 -6.60
C SER A 168 -12.09 11.25 -6.61
N GLU A 169 -11.91 11.95 -5.49
CA GLU A 169 -10.94 13.06 -5.39
C GLU A 169 -9.48 12.58 -5.55
N SER A 170 -9.16 11.33 -5.20
CA SER A 170 -7.81 10.79 -5.47
C SER A 170 -7.46 10.71 -6.97
N TYR A 171 -8.42 10.82 -7.88
CA TYR A 171 -8.21 10.82 -9.33
C TYR A 171 -7.96 12.23 -9.92
N PHE A 172 -7.85 13.27 -9.10
CA PHE A 172 -7.41 14.58 -9.60
C PHE A 172 -5.98 14.53 -10.15
N TYR A 173 -5.71 15.21 -11.26
CA TYR A 173 -4.36 15.30 -11.84
C TYR A 173 -3.34 16.00 -10.94
N SER A 174 -3.80 16.84 -10.00
CA SER A 174 -2.96 17.39 -8.93
C SER A 174 -2.36 16.31 -8.02
N ASN A 175 -2.98 15.13 -7.93
CA ASN A 175 -2.51 13.95 -7.20
C ASN A 175 -1.78 12.93 -8.11
N MET A 176 -1.50 13.29 -9.36
CA MET A 176 -0.80 12.43 -10.30
C MET A 176 0.65 12.86 -10.49
N SER A 177 1.51 11.88 -10.78
CA SER A 177 2.90 12.09 -11.16
C SER A 177 3.32 11.02 -12.18
N PRO A 178 4.19 11.34 -13.16
CA PRO A 178 4.58 10.39 -14.19
C PRO A 178 5.53 9.32 -13.65
N GLN A 179 4.98 8.13 -13.40
CA GLN A 179 5.71 6.99 -12.87
C GLN A 179 5.91 5.94 -13.96
N LEU A 180 7.09 5.31 -14.02
CA LEU A 180 7.29 4.14 -14.89
C LEU A 180 6.39 2.98 -14.44
N ALA A 181 5.86 2.22 -15.40
CA ALA A 181 4.90 1.15 -15.11
C ALA A 181 5.49 0.08 -14.18
N GLU A 182 6.75 -0.30 -14.38
CA GLU A 182 7.48 -1.27 -13.53
C GLU A 182 7.86 -0.72 -12.16
N PHE A 183 7.74 0.60 -11.96
CA PHE A 183 7.86 1.22 -10.64
C PHE A 183 6.48 1.23 -9.95
N ASN A 184 5.51 1.90 -10.58
CA ASN A 184 4.16 2.14 -10.06
C ASN A 184 3.42 0.84 -9.73
N ARG A 185 3.39 -0.11 -10.67
CA ARG A 185 2.56 -1.32 -10.57
C ARG A 185 3.22 -2.45 -9.79
N GLU A 186 4.53 -2.35 -9.55
CA GLU A 186 5.30 -3.36 -8.83
C GLU A 186 5.71 -2.84 -7.45
N LYS A 187 6.95 -2.37 -7.29
CA LYS A 187 7.54 -2.11 -5.97
C LYS A 187 6.88 -0.95 -5.23
N TRP A 188 6.39 0.07 -5.95
CA TRP A 188 5.64 1.17 -5.34
C TRP A 188 4.28 0.70 -4.82
N GLY A 189 3.54 -0.06 -5.63
CA GLY A 189 2.30 -0.73 -5.19
C GLY A 189 2.52 -1.70 -4.02
N GLU A 190 3.63 -2.43 -3.98
CA GLU A 190 4.01 -3.28 -2.84
C GLU A 190 4.19 -2.48 -1.55
N LEU A 191 4.86 -1.31 -1.62
CA LEU A 191 5.00 -0.42 -0.47
C LEU A 191 3.62 0.03 0.03
N GLU A 192 2.76 0.48 -0.88
CA GLU A 192 1.40 0.89 -0.53
C GLU A 192 0.58 -0.26 0.10
N ASP A 193 0.73 -1.49 -0.40
CA ASP A 193 0.09 -2.69 0.16
C ASP A 193 0.58 -3.01 1.57
N ILE A 194 1.88 -2.82 1.85
CA ILE A 194 2.45 -3.02 3.20
C ILE A 194 1.86 -2.02 4.18
N LEU A 195 1.73 -0.74 3.80
CA LEU A 195 1.16 0.29 4.67
C LEU A 195 -0.32 0.03 4.97
N ARG A 196 -1.10 -0.40 3.97
CA ARG A 196 -2.47 -0.88 4.21
C ARG A 196 -2.49 -2.11 5.10
N GLY A 197 -1.61 -3.09 4.84
CA GLY A 197 -1.43 -4.30 5.63
C GLY A 197 -1.13 -4.02 7.10
N TYR A 198 -0.36 -2.97 7.38
CA TYR A 198 -0.07 -2.51 8.73
C TYR A 198 -1.36 -2.12 9.49
N ILE A 199 -2.28 -1.41 8.85
CA ILE A 199 -3.59 -1.06 9.44
C ILE A 199 -4.44 -2.32 9.71
N TYR A 200 -4.41 -3.32 8.83
CA TYR A 200 -5.09 -4.60 9.10
C TYR A 200 -4.56 -5.30 10.35
N ASN A 201 -3.25 -5.21 10.61
CA ASN A 201 -2.62 -5.80 11.78
C ASN A 201 -2.77 -4.93 13.05
N ASN A 202 -3.00 -3.63 12.88
CA ASN A 202 -3.15 -2.66 13.96
C ASN A 202 -4.46 -1.86 13.79
N PRO A 203 -5.65 -2.50 13.93
CA PRO A 203 -6.93 -1.88 13.56
C PRO A 203 -7.38 -0.73 14.47
N THR A 204 -6.62 -0.42 15.51
CA THR A 204 -6.86 0.66 16.46
C THR A 204 -6.03 1.91 16.17
N THR A 205 -5.18 1.90 15.14
CA THR A 205 -4.35 3.04 14.76
C THR A 205 -4.70 3.62 13.39
N GLN A 206 -4.14 4.77 13.05
CA GLN A 206 -4.17 5.37 11.72
C GLN A 206 -2.76 5.78 11.31
N LEU A 207 -2.50 5.80 10.00
CA LEU A 207 -1.20 6.22 9.47
C LEU A 207 -1.31 7.61 8.86
N TYR A 208 -0.50 8.55 9.34
CA TYR A 208 -0.27 9.82 8.67
C TYR A 208 0.78 9.60 7.60
N VAL A 209 0.45 9.93 6.35
CA VAL A 209 1.29 9.63 5.19
C VAL A 209 1.51 10.90 4.39
N VAL A 210 2.75 11.21 4.06
CA VAL A 210 3.10 12.24 3.10
C VAL A 210 3.89 11.61 1.97
N THR A 211 3.50 11.89 0.74
CA THR A 211 4.08 11.30 -0.47
C THR A 211 4.41 12.38 -1.47
N GLY A 212 5.57 12.30 -2.12
CA GLY A 212 5.92 13.27 -3.15
C GLY A 212 7.06 12.80 -4.05
N PRO A 213 7.26 13.46 -5.19
CA PRO A 213 8.47 13.35 -6.00
C PRO A 213 9.63 14.18 -5.43
N LEU A 214 10.88 13.76 -5.67
CA LEU A 214 12.04 14.64 -5.48
C LEU A 214 12.15 15.59 -6.69
N LEU A 215 11.67 16.82 -6.52
CA LEU A 215 11.62 17.84 -7.57
C LEU A 215 12.86 18.73 -7.57
N ASN A 216 13.34 19.07 -8.77
CA ASN A 216 14.37 20.08 -8.98
C ASN A 216 14.32 20.60 -10.43
N ASP A 217 14.90 21.77 -10.67
CA ASP A 217 14.84 22.48 -11.96
C ASP A 217 15.56 21.76 -13.12
N THR A 218 16.37 20.73 -12.83
CA THR A 218 17.12 19.98 -13.84
C THR A 218 16.40 18.73 -14.34
N LEU A 219 15.22 18.42 -13.78
CA LEU A 219 14.44 17.25 -14.19
C LEU A 219 14.03 17.35 -15.66
N PRO A 220 14.12 16.24 -16.42
CA PRO A 220 13.56 16.19 -17.75
C PRO A 220 12.04 16.35 -17.68
N LYS A 221 11.45 16.89 -18.75
CA LYS A 221 10.00 17.07 -18.88
C LYS A 221 9.46 16.11 -19.93
N ILE A 222 8.22 15.64 -19.76
CA ILE A 222 7.57 14.81 -20.77
C ILE A 222 7.42 15.65 -22.04
N GLU A 223 8.14 15.29 -23.09
CA GLU A 223 8.22 16.09 -24.33
C GLU A 223 6.84 16.34 -24.94
N ARG A 224 5.95 15.35 -24.84
CA ARG A 224 4.61 15.35 -25.42
C ARG A 224 3.53 15.94 -24.51
N SER A 225 3.85 16.21 -23.24
CA SER A 225 2.94 16.94 -22.34
C SER A 225 2.80 18.39 -22.80
N VAL A 226 1.58 18.92 -22.73
CA VAL A 226 1.27 20.30 -23.11
C VAL A 226 1.83 21.27 -22.08
N ASN A 227 1.65 20.96 -20.80
CA ASN A 227 2.13 21.77 -19.68
C ASN A 227 3.58 21.42 -19.28
N LYS A 228 4.21 20.45 -19.95
CA LYS A 228 5.59 20.00 -19.71
C LYS A 228 5.80 19.49 -18.28
N VAL A 229 4.97 18.52 -17.87
CA VAL A 229 5.10 17.81 -16.59
C VAL A 229 6.51 17.25 -16.44
N SER A 230 7.14 17.54 -15.29
CA SER A 230 8.49 17.05 -14.98
C SER A 230 8.46 15.55 -14.69
N ILE A 231 9.54 14.83 -15.01
CA ILE A 231 9.71 13.39 -14.78
C ILE A 231 10.64 13.21 -13.58
N PRO A 232 10.11 12.91 -12.39
CA PRO A 232 10.93 12.72 -11.20
C PRO A 232 11.83 11.49 -11.33
N ALA A 233 13.08 11.63 -10.91
CA ALA A 233 14.02 10.51 -10.83
C ALA A 233 13.77 9.62 -9.60
N TYR A 234 13.18 10.19 -8.54
CA TYR A 234 12.89 9.52 -7.28
C TYR A 234 11.55 9.98 -6.70
N TYR A 235 10.93 9.11 -5.94
CA TYR A 235 9.76 9.38 -5.11
C TYR A 235 10.08 9.06 -3.66
N TYR A 236 9.43 9.80 -2.77
CA TYR A 236 9.49 9.53 -1.34
C TYR A 236 8.10 9.30 -0.75
N LYS A 237 8.08 8.59 0.36
CA LYS A 237 6.91 8.41 1.21
C LYS A 237 7.35 8.36 2.67
N VAL A 238 6.82 9.24 3.50
CA VAL A 238 7.02 9.23 4.95
C VAL A 238 5.72 8.83 5.64
N VAL A 239 5.84 8.06 6.71
CA VAL A 239 4.72 7.45 7.41
C VAL A 239 4.94 7.56 8.91
N MET A 240 3.90 7.95 9.63
CA MET A 240 3.90 8.05 11.09
C MET A 240 2.63 7.40 11.67
N ASP A 241 2.85 6.60 12.72
CA ASP A 241 1.84 6.07 13.63
C ASP A 241 2.09 6.64 15.04
N LEU A 242 1.26 7.60 15.44
CA LEU A 242 1.34 8.23 16.77
C LEU A 242 0.90 7.30 17.90
N THR A 243 0.04 6.30 17.64
CA THR A 243 -0.47 5.40 18.68
C THR A 243 0.60 4.39 19.08
N ASN A 244 1.28 3.82 18.09
CA ASN A 244 2.32 2.81 18.30
C ASN A 244 3.74 3.40 18.34
N GLN A 245 3.87 4.72 18.23
CA GLN A 245 5.15 5.46 18.27
C GLN A 245 6.16 4.96 17.22
N LYS A 246 5.68 4.82 15.98
CA LYS A 246 6.46 4.30 14.86
C LYS A 246 6.49 5.29 13.71
N ALA A 247 7.66 5.47 13.11
CA ALA A 247 7.83 6.26 11.91
C ALA A 247 8.83 5.61 10.95
N ILE A 248 8.71 5.92 9.66
CA ILE A 248 9.62 5.47 8.61
C ILE A 248 9.52 6.35 7.37
N GLY A 249 10.64 6.53 6.67
CA GLY A 249 10.71 7.13 5.35
C GLY A 249 11.10 6.10 4.28
N PHE A 250 10.77 6.40 3.03
CA PHE A 250 11.24 5.66 1.86
C PHE A 250 11.69 6.66 0.79
N ILE A 251 12.81 6.37 0.11
CA ILE A 251 13.23 7.07 -1.11
C ILE A 251 13.50 6.02 -2.18
N MET A 252 12.73 6.04 -3.26
CA MET A 252 12.74 5.00 -4.28
C MET A 252 12.95 5.59 -5.67
N PRO A 253 13.86 5.02 -6.49
CA PRO A 253 14.09 5.51 -7.84
C PRO A 253 12.91 5.16 -8.75
N ASN A 254 12.50 6.09 -9.61
CA ASN A 254 11.46 5.91 -10.62
C ASN A 254 11.97 5.01 -11.76
N GLN A 255 12.11 3.72 -11.47
CA GLN A 255 12.59 2.67 -12.36
C GLN A 255 12.14 1.30 -11.86
N LYS A 256 12.41 0.26 -12.66
CA LYS A 256 12.24 -1.12 -12.19
C LYS A 256 13.15 -1.41 -10.99
N ILE A 257 12.55 -1.75 -9.85
CA ILE A 257 13.26 -2.06 -8.62
C ILE A 257 13.32 -3.57 -8.40
N ASN A 258 14.54 -4.11 -8.37
CA ASN A 258 14.79 -5.54 -8.15
C ASN A 258 15.19 -5.86 -6.71
N TYR A 259 15.59 -4.86 -5.93
CA TYR A 259 15.94 -5.02 -4.52
C TYR A 259 14.66 -4.97 -3.65
N PRO A 260 14.68 -5.58 -2.46
CA PRO A 260 13.54 -5.51 -1.54
C PRO A 260 13.37 -4.09 -0.97
N LEU A 261 12.20 -3.81 -0.38
CA LEU A 261 11.86 -2.47 0.12
C LEU A 261 12.77 -1.99 1.25
N ASN A 262 13.37 -2.92 2.01
CA ASN A 262 14.34 -2.62 3.06
C ASN A 262 15.58 -1.87 2.56
N ASN A 263 15.92 -1.98 1.26
CA ASN A 263 17.02 -1.23 0.65
C ASN A 263 16.70 0.25 0.42
N TYR A 264 15.43 0.63 0.50
CA TYR A 264 14.94 1.97 0.20
C TYR A 264 14.31 2.65 1.43
N ALA A 265 14.23 1.94 2.55
CA ALA A 265 13.82 2.48 3.84
C ALA A 265 14.92 3.37 4.41
N VAL A 266 14.51 4.54 4.86
CA VAL A 266 15.34 5.60 5.45
C VAL A 266 14.58 6.18 6.65
N SER A 267 15.24 7.03 7.44
CA SER A 267 14.55 7.83 8.44
C SER A 267 13.77 8.98 7.80
N ILE A 268 12.85 9.61 8.53
CA ILE A 268 12.16 10.80 8.04
C ILE A 268 13.17 11.95 7.92
N ASP A 269 14.10 12.10 8.88
CA ASP A 269 15.20 13.09 8.81
C ASP A 269 16.00 13.00 7.49
N GLU A 270 16.24 11.78 6.99
CA GLU A 270 16.93 11.56 5.71
C GLU A 270 16.06 12.04 4.52
N VAL A 271 14.74 11.90 4.60
CA VAL A 271 13.80 12.43 3.59
C VAL A 271 13.72 13.96 3.69
N GLU A 272 13.67 14.53 4.88
CA GLU A 272 13.72 15.99 5.09
C GLU A 272 14.98 16.58 4.48
N THR A 273 16.13 15.95 4.74
CA THR A 273 17.42 16.36 4.17
C THR A 273 17.38 16.33 2.64
N ALA A 274 16.73 15.33 2.04
CA ALA A 274 16.62 15.18 0.59
C ALA A 274 15.62 16.15 -0.06
N THR A 275 14.59 16.57 0.67
CA THR A 275 13.45 17.34 0.15
C THR A 275 13.48 18.82 0.54
N GLY A 276 14.15 19.16 1.63
CA GLY A 276 14.02 20.46 2.30
C GLY A 276 12.63 20.72 2.89
N ILE A 277 11.84 19.67 3.13
CA ILE A 277 10.50 19.75 3.72
C ILE A 277 10.60 19.32 5.18
N ASP A 278 10.01 20.11 6.07
CA ASP A 278 9.82 19.82 7.50
C ASP A 278 8.48 19.06 7.63
N PHE A 279 8.56 17.74 7.84
CA PHE A 279 7.39 16.85 7.94
C PHE A 279 6.87 16.87 9.37
N PHE A 280 5.57 16.61 9.54
CA PHE A 280 4.95 16.40 10.85
C PHE A 280 5.16 17.50 11.93
N TYR A 281 5.69 18.67 11.56
CA TYR A 281 6.08 19.86 12.37
C TYR A 281 5.13 20.34 13.50
N GLN A 282 3.90 19.84 13.55
CA GLN A 282 2.93 20.14 14.60
C GLN A 282 2.94 19.10 15.73
N VAL A 283 3.67 17.99 15.58
CA VAL A 283 3.96 17.07 16.66
C VAL A 283 4.95 17.75 17.61
N GLU A 284 4.84 17.46 18.91
CA GLU A 284 5.75 18.05 19.91
C GLU A 284 7.20 17.63 19.62
N ASP A 285 8.13 18.59 19.61
CA ASP A 285 9.53 18.41 19.17
C ASP A 285 10.19 17.14 19.73
N GLU A 286 10.02 16.83 21.03
CA GLU A 286 10.64 15.63 21.63
C GLU A 286 10.10 14.34 21.01
N GLN A 287 8.79 14.28 20.76
CA GLN A 287 8.15 13.13 20.16
C GLN A 287 8.48 13.03 18.67
N GLU A 288 8.46 14.16 17.96
CA GLU A 288 8.84 14.26 16.55
C GLU A 288 10.26 13.75 16.32
N ASN A 289 11.27 14.33 16.99
CA ASN A 289 12.67 13.92 16.87
C ASN A 289 12.88 12.41 17.16
N ALA A 290 12.14 11.85 18.12
CA ALA A 290 12.22 10.43 18.46
C ALA A 290 11.59 9.52 17.41
N LEU A 291 10.56 10.00 16.70
CA LEU A 291 9.90 9.28 15.62
C LEU A 291 10.68 9.39 14.31
N GLU A 292 11.13 10.59 13.96
CA GLU A 292 11.69 10.88 12.65
C GLU A 292 13.07 10.28 12.43
N SER A 293 13.81 10.01 13.50
CA SER A 293 15.09 9.29 13.47
C SER A 293 14.96 7.76 13.32
N GLN A 294 13.75 7.21 13.39
CA GLN A 294 13.52 5.77 13.23
C GLN A 294 13.64 5.31 11.77
N LYS A 295 14.14 4.08 11.57
CA LYS A 295 14.23 3.46 10.24
C LYS A 295 13.96 1.94 10.23
N ASN A 296 13.32 1.42 11.27
CA ASN A 296 13.15 -0.02 11.42
C ASN A 296 12.01 -0.55 10.53
N ILE A 297 12.33 -0.91 9.28
CA ILE A 297 11.32 -1.45 8.35
C ILE A 297 10.63 -2.71 8.87
N THR A 298 11.28 -3.53 9.69
CA THR A 298 10.69 -4.80 10.16
C THR A 298 9.42 -4.60 10.98
N ASP A 299 9.25 -3.43 11.58
CA ASP A 299 8.04 -3.02 12.31
C ASP A 299 6.82 -2.82 11.41
N TRP A 300 7.04 -2.64 10.12
CA TRP A 300 6.04 -2.36 9.10
C TRP A 300 5.71 -3.58 8.25
N LEU A 301 6.64 -4.53 8.16
CA LEU A 301 6.47 -5.73 7.33
C LEU A 301 5.49 -6.73 7.94
N PRO A 302 4.71 -7.44 7.11
CA PRO A 302 3.95 -8.61 7.54
C PRO A 302 4.85 -9.66 8.19
N GLU A 303 4.33 -10.44 9.15
CA GLU A 303 5.09 -11.49 9.87
C GLU A 303 5.90 -12.41 8.95
N LYS A 304 5.35 -12.77 7.79
CA LYS A 304 6.03 -13.65 6.82
C LYS A 304 7.31 -13.04 6.22
N GLN A 305 7.38 -11.71 6.15
CA GLN A 305 8.48 -10.94 5.58
C GLN A 305 9.45 -10.39 6.65
N LYS A 306 9.13 -10.51 7.95
CA LYS A 306 10.01 -10.01 9.03
C LYS A 306 11.36 -10.72 9.09
N ASN A 307 11.45 -11.94 8.57
CA ASN A 307 12.69 -12.70 8.50
C ASN A 307 13.48 -12.45 7.21
N ASP A 308 12.97 -11.63 6.29
CA ASP A 308 13.69 -11.27 5.08
C ASP A 308 14.97 -10.51 5.46
N VAL A 309 16.06 -10.80 4.76
CA VAL A 309 17.34 -10.12 4.94
C VAL A 309 17.80 -9.50 3.63
N GLN A 310 18.66 -8.51 3.72
CA GLN A 310 19.25 -7.91 2.53
C GLN A 310 20.14 -8.93 1.81
N PRO A 311 19.92 -9.15 0.50
CA PRO A 311 20.86 -9.93 -0.31
C PRO A 311 22.27 -9.36 -0.23
N LEU A 312 23.26 -10.26 -0.18
CA LEU A 312 24.67 -9.87 -0.10
C LEU A 312 25.06 -8.94 -1.26
N TYR A 313 25.85 -7.91 -0.94
CA TYR A 313 26.30 -6.94 -1.95
C TYR A 313 27.27 -7.60 -2.92
N GLN A 314 26.92 -7.59 -4.22
CA GLN A 314 27.64 -8.38 -5.22
C GLN A 314 29.15 -8.06 -5.31
N PRO A 315 29.60 -6.79 -5.26
CA PRO A 315 31.02 -6.47 -5.27
C PRO A 315 31.84 -7.03 -4.10
N ASP A 316 31.21 -7.36 -2.97
CA ASP A 316 31.88 -7.93 -1.80
C ASP A 316 32.04 -9.46 -1.92
N LEU A 317 31.38 -10.08 -2.90
CA LEU A 317 31.41 -11.53 -3.08
C LEU A 317 32.67 -11.97 -3.86
N PRO A 318 33.24 -13.16 -3.54
CA PRO A 318 34.37 -13.71 -4.28
C PRO A 318 34.08 -13.87 -5.78
N LYS A 319 35.14 -13.81 -6.60
CA LYS A 319 35.02 -13.99 -8.05
C LYS A 319 34.34 -15.31 -8.39
N GLY A 320 33.26 -15.25 -9.18
CA GLY A 320 32.50 -16.42 -9.60
C GLY A 320 31.35 -16.82 -8.67
N VAL A 321 31.17 -16.09 -7.56
CA VAL A 321 30.00 -16.17 -6.68
C VAL A 321 29.04 -15.04 -7.01
N TYR A 322 27.75 -15.35 -7.03
CA TYR A 322 26.68 -14.40 -7.36
C TYR A 322 25.70 -14.31 -6.19
N ASN A 323 25.14 -13.14 -5.94
CA ASN A 323 24.04 -13.02 -4.99
C ASN A 323 22.73 -13.55 -5.58
N THR A 324 21.73 -13.71 -4.73
CA THR A 324 20.39 -14.18 -5.11
C THR A 324 19.70 -13.32 -6.17
N ILE A 325 19.98 -12.01 -6.23
CA ILE A 325 19.43 -11.11 -7.26
C ILE A 325 20.02 -11.43 -8.64
N GLN A 326 21.32 -11.68 -8.72
CA GLN A 326 21.98 -12.00 -9.99
C GLN A 326 21.62 -13.40 -10.51
N ALA A 327 21.18 -14.29 -9.62
CA ALA A 327 20.76 -15.64 -9.98
C ALA A 327 19.68 -15.68 -11.08
N LYS A 328 18.76 -14.71 -11.10
CA LYS A 328 17.70 -14.63 -12.13
C LYS A 328 18.27 -14.52 -13.55
N ARG A 329 19.39 -13.83 -13.74
CA ARG A 329 20.04 -13.69 -15.07
C ARG A 329 20.81 -14.94 -15.50
N LEU A 330 21.01 -15.87 -14.57
CA LEU A 330 21.79 -17.10 -14.78
C LEU A 330 20.90 -18.33 -15.02
N MET A 331 19.58 -18.18 -14.93
CA MET A 331 18.60 -19.23 -15.22
C MET A 331 18.77 -19.76 -16.65
N GLY A 332 18.66 -21.07 -16.83
CA GLY A 332 18.71 -21.71 -18.15
C GLY A 332 20.10 -21.70 -18.81
N SER A 333 21.12 -21.10 -18.19
CA SER A 333 22.49 -21.04 -18.73
C SER A 333 23.18 -22.41 -18.79
N ASN A 334 22.64 -23.43 -18.14
CA ASN A 334 23.22 -24.77 -17.95
C ASN A 334 24.62 -24.80 -17.29
N ARG A 335 25.14 -23.65 -16.85
CA ARG A 335 26.41 -23.52 -16.16
C ARG A 335 26.23 -23.84 -14.68
N LYS A 336 27.23 -24.50 -14.09
CA LYS A 336 27.33 -24.55 -12.63
C LYS A 336 27.85 -23.19 -12.15
N VAL A 337 27.13 -22.60 -11.20
CA VAL A 337 27.45 -21.32 -10.56
C VAL A 337 27.26 -21.45 -9.06
N THR A 338 27.92 -20.58 -8.30
CA THR A 338 27.77 -20.51 -6.85
C THR A 338 26.90 -19.31 -6.50
N ILE A 339 25.82 -19.53 -5.76
CA ILE A 339 24.94 -18.49 -5.24
C ILE A 339 25.19 -18.34 -3.74
N ALA A 340 25.37 -17.11 -3.28
CA ALA A 340 25.47 -16.79 -1.86
C ALA A 340 24.20 -16.09 -1.38
N GLY A 341 23.71 -16.50 -0.21
CA GLY A 341 22.55 -15.91 0.44
C GLY A 341 22.25 -16.55 1.79
N THR A 342 21.36 -15.92 2.56
CA THR A 342 20.94 -16.38 3.89
C THR A 342 19.65 -17.15 3.79
N VAL A 343 19.56 -18.34 4.38
CA VAL A 343 18.30 -19.10 4.38
C VAL A 343 17.32 -18.46 5.36
N VAL A 344 16.30 -17.78 4.85
CA VAL A 344 15.29 -17.08 5.65
C VAL A 344 14.04 -17.90 5.91
N SER A 345 13.85 -18.97 5.13
CA SER A 345 12.74 -19.90 5.32
C SER A 345 13.12 -21.31 4.93
N SER A 346 12.56 -22.26 5.65
CA SER A 346 12.72 -23.69 5.43
C SER A 346 11.34 -24.32 5.52
N LYS A 347 10.90 -24.98 4.44
CA LYS A 347 9.54 -25.54 4.33
C LYS A 347 9.58 -26.96 3.80
N GLU A 348 9.15 -27.89 4.64
CA GLU A 348 8.86 -29.25 4.22
C GLU A 348 7.41 -29.36 3.70
N THR A 349 7.23 -29.99 2.56
CA THR A 349 5.92 -30.29 1.97
C THR A 349 5.35 -31.58 2.56
N ARG A 350 4.03 -31.80 2.40
CA ARG A 350 3.38 -33.06 2.82
C ARG A 350 3.99 -34.32 2.20
N ASN A 351 4.61 -34.17 1.02
CA ASN A 351 5.26 -35.26 0.30
C ASN A 351 6.75 -35.43 0.68
N GLY A 352 7.25 -34.69 1.66
CA GLY A 352 8.63 -34.76 2.16
C GLY A 352 9.67 -34.08 1.28
N HIS A 353 9.27 -33.20 0.35
CA HIS A 353 10.21 -32.31 -0.34
C HIS A 353 10.51 -31.10 0.52
N LEU A 354 11.76 -30.64 0.52
CA LEU A 354 12.21 -29.48 1.26
C LEU A 354 12.52 -28.33 0.31
N PHE A 355 11.98 -27.14 0.62
CA PHE A 355 12.26 -25.89 -0.08
C PHE A 355 12.86 -24.90 0.90
N LEU A 356 14.00 -24.31 0.53
CA LEU A 356 14.67 -23.26 1.28
C LEU A 356 14.67 -21.99 0.44
N ASN A 357 14.21 -20.87 1.00
CA ASN A 357 14.30 -19.58 0.30
C ASN A 357 15.48 -18.78 0.86
N LEU A 358 16.24 -18.17 -0.05
CA LEU A 358 17.40 -17.36 0.31
C LEU A 358 17.05 -15.87 0.21
N ASP A 359 17.48 -15.13 1.22
CA ASP A 359 17.34 -13.70 1.49
C ASP A 359 15.90 -13.19 1.61
N ILE A 360 14.99 -13.59 0.72
CA ILE A 360 13.60 -13.16 0.70
C ILE A 360 12.67 -14.36 0.81
N ASN A 361 11.73 -14.31 1.74
CA ASN A 361 10.78 -15.36 2.00
C ASN A 361 9.59 -15.31 1.02
N TYR A 362 8.83 -16.40 0.96
CA TYR A 362 7.56 -16.46 0.24
C TYR A 362 6.57 -15.41 0.81
N PRO A 363 5.78 -14.72 -0.03
CA PRO A 363 5.59 -14.96 -1.47
C PRO A 363 6.61 -14.30 -2.40
N ASN A 364 7.40 -13.34 -1.92
CA ASN A 364 8.25 -12.49 -2.76
C ASN A 364 9.68 -13.05 -2.97
N HIS A 365 9.89 -14.30 -2.60
CA HIS A 365 11.15 -15.01 -2.71
C HIS A 365 11.82 -14.85 -4.07
N ILE A 366 13.13 -14.60 -4.04
CA ILE A 366 13.93 -14.29 -5.22
C ILE A 366 14.87 -15.43 -5.62
N PHE A 367 15.05 -16.43 -4.76
CA PHE A 367 15.83 -17.62 -5.03
C PHE A 367 15.40 -18.77 -4.12
N THR A 368 15.30 -19.97 -4.71
CA THR A 368 14.90 -21.18 -3.97
C THR A 368 15.91 -22.31 -4.16
N ILE A 369 16.19 -23.01 -3.07
CA ILE A 369 16.82 -24.33 -3.09
C ILE A 369 15.72 -25.38 -2.94
N ALA A 370 15.69 -26.35 -3.84
CA ALA A 370 14.79 -27.50 -3.77
C ALA A 370 15.58 -28.78 -3.49
N ILE A 371 15.19 -29.51 -2.44
CA ILE A 371 15.75 -30.81 -2.09
C ILE A 371 14.61 -31.83 -2.13
N TRP A 372 14.65 -32.71 -3.13
CA TRP A 372 13.64 -33.76 -3.27
C TRP A 372 13.78 -34.79 -2.14
N LYS A 373 12.68 -35.48 -1.80
CA LYS A 373 12.60 -36.36 -0.62
C LYS A 373 13.70 -37.43 -0.64
N GLN A 374 13.93 -38.02 -1.81
CA GLN A 374 14.95 -39.04 -2.03
C GLN A 374 16.38 -38.53 -1.83
N ASN A 375 16.61 -37.22 -2.02
CA ASN A 375 17.92 -36.60 -1.88
C ASN A 375 18.22 -36.17 -0.44
N ILE A 376 17.20 -36.03 0.43
CA ILE A 376 17.39 -35.67 1.85
C ILE A 376 18.28 -36.70 2.57
N LEU A 377 18.19 -37.98 2.19
CA LEU A 377 19.03 -39.06 2.74
C LEU A 377 20.52 -38.89 2.44
N ASN A 378 20.90 -38.02 1.50
CA ASN A 378 22.29 -37.72 1.14
C ASN A 378 22.88 -36.55 1.96
N PHE A 379 22.18 -36.12 3.02
CA PHE A 379 22.65 -35.10 3.96
C PHE A 379 22.94 -35.77 5.31
N SER A 380 24.11 -35.49 5.87
CA SER A 380 24.55 -36.01 7.17
C SER A 380 23.85 -35.33 8.37
N TYR A 381 23.14 -34.24 8.11
CA TYR A 381 22.35 -33.46 9.05
C TYR A 381 20.94 -33.22 8.49
N ASN A 382 19.98 -32.78 9.32
CA ASN A 382 18.69 -32.33 8.81
C ASN A 382 18.84 -30.95 8.14
N PRO A 383 18.76 -30.83 6.81
CA PRO A 383 18.90 -29.53 6.14
C PRO A 383 17.77 -28.56 6.50
N HIS A 384 16.60 -29.05 6.93
CA HIS A 384 15.48 -28.18 7.31
C HIS A 384 15.85 -27.28 8.50
N ASP A 385 16.51 -27.82 9.51
CA ASP A 385 16.84 -27.12 10.75
C ASP A 385 18.24 -26.50 10.69
N MET A 386 19.23 -27.22 10.15
CA MET A 386 20.64 -26.81 10.20
C MET A 386 20.91 -25.58 9.35
N LEU A 387 20.24 -25.45 8.20
CA LEU A 387 20.51 -24.38 7.25
C LEU A 387 19.73 -23.11 7.57
N LEU A 388 18.63 -23.19 8.33
CA LEU A 388 17.81 -22.04 8.65
C LEU A 388 18.63 -20.96 9.39
N HIS A 389 18.51 -19.72 8.93
CA HIS A 389 19.27 -18.54 9.38
C HIS A 389 20.78 -18.61 9.14
N GLN A 390 21.28 -19.57 8.36
CA GLN A 390 22.68 -19.61 7.95
C GLN A 390 22.87 -18.88 6.62
N THR A 391 23.97 -18.14 6.51
CA THR A 391 24.49 -17.70 5.22
C THR A 391 25.24 -18.86 4.57
N ILE A 392 24.85 -19.20 3.35
CA ILE A 392 25.39 -20.35 2.62
C ILE A 392 25.86 -19.95 1.23
N TYR A 393 26.80 -20.73 0.72
CA TYR A 393 27.26 -20.72 -0.67
C TYR A 393 26.80 -22.04 -1.31
N VAL A 394 25.86 -21.95 -2.23
CA VAL A 394 25.26 -23.12 -2.88
C VAL A 394 25.70 -23.20 -4.34
N THR A 395 26.29 -24.33 -4.73
CA THR A 395 26.86 -24.53 -6.07
C THR A 395 26.06 -25.53 -6.89
N GLY A 396 25.56 -25.11 -8.04
CA GLY A 396 24.74 -25.95 -8.89
C GLY A 396 24.28 -25.25 -10.16
N LYS A 397 23.36 -25.89 -10.89
CA LYS A 397 22.69 -25.30 -12.05
C LYS A 397 21.39 -24.64 -11.59
N ILE A 398 21.04 -23.53 -12.23
CA ILE A 398 19.83 -22.77 -11.91
C ILE A 398 18.77 -23.06 -12.98
N ALA A 399 17.65 -23.62 -12.54
CA ALA A 399 16.45 -23.82 -13.34
C ALA A 399 15.48 -22.65 -13.14
N ASP A 400 14.62 -22.45 -14.13
CA ASP A 400 13.46 -21.55 -14.01
C ASP A 400 12.28 -22.36 -13.45
N PHE A 401 11.74 -21.92 -12.32
CA PHE A 401 10.52 -22.47 -11.74
C PHE A 401 9.52 -21.34 -11.54
N ASP A 402 8.62 -21.16 -12.50
CA ASP A 402 7.59 -20.10 -12.51
C ASP A 402 8.19 -18.68 -12.38
N GLY A 403 9.30 -18.42 -13.07
CA GLY A 403 10.01 -17.14 -13.06
C GLY A 403 10.97 -16.95 -11.89
N ILE A 404 11.07 -17.94 -10.98
CA ILE A 404 11.96 -17.92 -9.82
C ILE A 404 13.19 -18.81 -10.06
N PRO A 405 14.41 -18.28 -9.92
CA PRO A 405 15.63 -19.06 -10.03
C PRO A 405 15.68 -20.12 -8.92
N THR A 406 15.69 -21.39 -9.32
CA THR A 406 15.65 -22.52 -8.41
C THR A 406 16.85 -23.45 -8.64
N MET A 407 17.53 -23.82 -7.56
CA MET A 407 18.63 -24.79 -7.60
C MET A 407 18.21 -26.09 -6.92
N ILE A 408 18.26 -27.19 -7.67
CA ILE A 408 17.96 -28.53 -7.14
C ILE A 408 19.26 -29.12 -6.58
N LEU A 409 19.25 -29.59 -5.34
CA LEU A 409 20.40 -30.23 -4.71
C LEU A 409 20.21 -31.73 -4.55
N ASP A 410 21.28 -32.46 -4.88
CA ASP A 410 21.33 -33.91 -4.75
C ASP A 410 21.96 -34.38 -3.44
N ASN A 411 22.86 -33.59 -2.85
CA ASN A 411 23.56 -33.90 -1.61
C ASN A 411 24.22 -32.65 -0.99
N GLU A 412 24.69 -32.79 0.24
CA GLU A 412 25.28 -31.71 1.04
C GLU A 412 26.56 -31.10 0.45
N LYS A 413 27.31 -31.78 -0.44
CA LYS A 413 28.58 -31.26 -1.00
C LYS A 413 28.40 -30.03 -1.87
N ALA A 414 27.17 -29.74 -2.28
CA ALA A 414 26.83 -28.53 -3.01
C ALA A 414 26.72 -27.29 -2.11
N ILE A 415 26.78 -27.44 -0.79
CA ILE A 415 26.58 -26.38 0.19
C ILE A 415 27.86 -26.17 0.99
N GLU A 416 28.29 -24.91 1.09
CA GLU A 416 29.25 -24.44 2.07
C GLU A 416 28.55 -23.44 3.00
N ILE A 417 28.59 -23.69 4.31
CA ILE A 417 28.01 -22.78 5.31
C ILE A 417 29.08 -21.76 5.70
N GLN A 418 28.76 -20.47 5.63
CA GLN A 418 29.67 -19.42 6.07
C GLN A 418 29.95 -19.58 7.57
N ALA A 419 31.22 -19.71 7.93
CA ALA A 419 31.61 -19.72 9.34
C ALA A 419 31.24 -18.38 9.97
N LYS A 420 30.50 -18.40 11.09
CA LYS A 420 30.31 -17.19 11.91
C LYS A 420 31.68 -16.76 12.41
N GLU A 421 32.14 -15.57 12.00
CA GLU A 421 33.36 -15.01 12.56
C GLU A 421 33.21 -14.93 14.08
N LYS A 422 34.07 -15.64 14.81
CA LYS A 422 34.26 -15.36 16.23
C LYS A 422 34.83 -13.96 16.29
N TYR A 423 34.08 -13.02 16.87
CA TYR A 423 34.56 -11.68 17.19
C TYR A 423 36.01 -11.76 17.69
N LYS A 424 36.96 -11.23 16.90
CA LYS A 424 38.28 -10.89 17.43
C LYS A 424 38.05 -9.72 18.36
N LEU A 425 38.11 -9.98 19.66
CA LEU A 425 38.41 -8.95 20.65
C LEU A 425 39.75 -8.32 20.23
N VAL A 426 39.67 -7.17 19.56
CA VAL A 426 40.81 -6.27 19.47
C VAL A 426 40.92 -5.65 20.85
N ILE A 427 41.72 -6.28 21.71
CA ILE A 427 42.25 -5.60 22.88
C ILE A 427 43.22 -4.58 22.29
N GLY A 428 42.83 -3.31 22.32
CA GLY A 428 43.74 -2.23 22.01
C GLY A 428 44.83 -2.24 23.06
N ASP A 429 46.08 -2.37 22.61
CA ASP A 429 47.22 -2.03 23.44
C ASP A 429 47.15 -0.53 23.73
N GLU A 430 47.12 -0.19 25.02
CA GLU A 430 47.37 1.17 25.51
C GLU A 430 48.81 1.54 25.15
N ASP A 431 48.98 2.62 24.39
CA ASP A 431 50.18 3.46 24.37
C ASP A 431 49.78 4.93 24.21
#